data_AF-A0A3N4R0L5-F1
#
_entry.id   AF-A0A3N4R0L5-F1
#
_cell.length_a   1.000
_cell.length_b   1.000
_cell.length_c   1.000
_cell.angle_alpha   90.00
_cell.angle_beta   90.00
_cell.angle_gamma   90.00
#
_symmetry.space_group_name_H-M   'P 1'
#
loop_
_entity.id
_entity.type
_entity.pdbx_description
1 polymer ?
#
loop_
_entity_poly.entity_id
_entity_poly.type
_entity_poly.pdbx_seq_one_letter_code
_entity_poly.pdbx_strand_id
1 'polypeptide(L)'
;MDQLVRLVDLAADEGLDVLVDGVQGHLSSFDFYPEWTRSWHHRNVFTDPEAIEAQAVLLRTLGGALAGRPNLIGLQLGNELNNLVEHNPVTVTQVDHYLDTLLAAAREGLGAPGGLVTHSAYDAAWYGDDHPFTPEASARKGDVTTVHPWVFSGDCARRYGPRSPQVQHLAEYGTELAKAYAVDPVRPVWVQETGAPEPHIPAADAPEFARETVLNVSGCTNMWGVTWWCSHDVDRSLADFPELEYTLGLFGSGGRPKPIAESLAATITELRAEPWTPQQRETALVLDCAPSTRSTSGPGGTYFETWMDLRKQGARPAVVLAERASDETYLASRGIKELLRTP
;
A
#
# COMPACT_ATOMS: atom_id res chain seq x y z
N MET A 1 20.83 -11.10 10.31
CA MET A 1 21.33 -9.86 9.69
C MET A 1 22.17 -10.17 8.47
N ASP A 2 23.24 -10.96 8.58
CA ASP A 2 24.15 -11.26 7.46
C ASP A 2 23.46 -11.80 6.19
N GLN A 3 22.43 -12.66 6.35
CA GLN A 3 21.65 -13.16 5.21
C GLN A 3 20.86 -12.06 4.49
N LEU A 4 20.28 -11.12 5.23
CA LEU A 4 19.55 -9.98 4.67
C LEU A 4 20.53 -9.04 3.96
N VAL A 5 21.64 -8.70 4.62
CA VAL A 5 22.73 -7.92 4.02
C VAL A 5 23.16 -8.53 2.68
N ARG A 6 23.43 -9.83 2.66
CA ARG A 6 23.81 -10.54 1.45
C ARG A 6 22.74 -10.46 0.37
N LEU A 7 21.47 -10.55 0.73
CA LEU A 7 20.36 -10.41 -0.22
C LEU A 7 20.31 -9.01 -0.84
N VAL A 8 20.51 -7.95 -0.04
CA VAL A 8 20.56 -6.57 -0.54
C VAL A 8 21.76 -6.36 -1.46
N ASP A 9 22.92 -6.94 -1.13
CA ASP A 9 24.12 -6.87 -1.97
C ASP A 9 23.90 -7.60 -3.31
N LEU A 10 23.25 -8.77 -3.29
CA LEU A 10 22.88 -9.50 -4.52
C LEU A 10 21.89 -8.73 -5.40
N ALA A 11 20.95 -8.00 -4.79
CA ALA A 11 20.05 -7.13 -5.55
C ALA A 11 20.82 -5.97 -6.21
N ALA A 12 21.86 -5.45 -5.55
CA ALA A 12 22.73 -4.41 -6.11
C ALA A 12 23.49 -4.90 -7.35
N ASP A 13 23.97 -6.15 -7.32
CA ASP A 13 24.65 -6.78 -8.47
C ASP A 13 23.74 -6.87 -9.71
N GLU A 14 22.42 -6.96 -9.49
CA GLU A 14 21.38 -6.97 -10.54
C GLU A 14 20.83 -5.56 -10.85
N GLY A 15 21.41 -4.51 -10.26
CA GLY A 15 20.98 -3.12 -10.49
C GLY A 15 19.62 -2.77 -9.89
N LEU A 16 19.19 -3.49 -8.85
CA LEU A 16 17.91 -3.28 -8.17
C LEU A 16 18.09 -2.47 -6.89
N ASP A 17 17.32 -1.39 -6.79
CA ASP A 17 17.07 -0.70 -5.53
C ASP A 17 16.23 -1.57 -4.58
N VAL A 18 16.49 -1.46 -3.29
CA VAL A 18 15.85 -2.26 -2.24
C VAL A 18 15.30 -1.38 -1.13
N LEU A 19 14.03 -1.62 -0.80
CA LEU A 19 13.45 -1.27 0.48
C LEU A 19 13.24 -2.54 1.30
N VAL A 20 13.48 -2.48 2.60
CA VAL A 20 13.31 -3.63 3.51
C VAL A 20 12.19 -3.39 4.51
N ASP A 21 11.25 -4.33 4.57
CA ASP A 21 10.25 -4.44 5.63
C ASP A 21 10.88 -5.03 6.89
N GLY A 22 10.83 -4.28 8.00
CA GLY A 22 11.58 -4.61 9.21
C GLY A 22 10.93 -5.67 10.09
N VAL A 23 9.66 -5.46 10.45
CA VAL A 23 8.86 -6.38 11.27
C VAL A 23 7.90 -7.12 10.36
N GLN A 24 8.29 -8.31 9.91
CA GLN A 24 7.36 -9.18 9.20
C GLN A 24 6.48 -9.90 10.22
N GLY A 25 5.43 -9.21 10.67
CA GLY A 25 4.43 -9.76 11.58
C GLY A 25 3.37 -10.59 10.85
N HIS A 26 2.99 -10.19 9.63
CA HIS A 26 1.94 -10.83 8.84
C HIS A 26 2.31 -10.92 7.36
N LEU A 27 2.35 -12.13 6.79
CA LEU A 27 2.61 -12.35 5.37
C LEU A 27 1.77 -13.48 4.81
N SER A 28 1.01 -13.19 3.74
CA SER A 28 0.21 -14.16 2.99
C SER A 28 -0.61 -15.08 3.89
N SER A 29 -1.40 -14.49 4.81
CA SER A 29 -2.25 -15.14 5.84
C SER A 29 -1.54 -15.71 7.08
N PHE A 30 -0.20 -15.72 7.13
CA PHE A 30 0.53 -16.24 8.27
C PHE A 30 1.03 -15.12 9.19
N ASP A 31 0.81 -15.30 10.49
CA ASP A 31 1.39 -14.44 11.52
C ASP A 31 2.70 -15.04 12.07
N PHE A 32 3.77 -14.25 12.02
CA PHE A 32 5.11 -14.62 12.47
C PHE A 32 5.47 -13.93 13.78
N TYR A 33 4.94 -14.46 14.88
CA TYR A 33 5.26 -13.99 16.23
C TYR A 33 6.51 -14.65 16.80
N PRO A 34 7.42 -13.90 17.43
CA PRO A 34 8.46 -14.51 18.24
C PRO A 34 7.86 -15.07 19.54
N GLU A 35 8.42 -16.18 20.04
CA GLU A 35 7.89 -16.91 21.21
C GLU A 35 7.69 -16.03 22.47
N TRP A 36 8.48 -14.98 22.62
CA TRP A 36 8.39 -14.03 23.75
C TRP A 36 7.19 -13.08 23.70
N THR A 37 6.33 -13.18 22.67
CA THR A 37 5.10 -12.38 22.51
C THR A 37 3.82 -13.20 22.52
N ARG A 38 3.91 -14.53 22.60
CA ARG A 38 2.76 -15.44 22.41
C ARG A 38 2.58 -16.39 23.60
N SER A 39 1.37 -16.96 23.70
CA SER A 39 1.01 -17.96 24.73
C SER A 39 1.23 -17.44 26.17
N TRP A 40 2.05 -18.12 26.98
CA TRP A 40 2.39 -17.70 28.35
C TRP A 40 3.12 -16.36 28.43
N HIS A 41 3.74 -15.93 27.33
CA HIS A 41 4.44 -14.66 27.19
C HIS A 41 3.63 -13.64 26.39
N HIS A 42 2.30 -13.82 26.31
CA HIS A 42 1.47 -12.91 25.53
C HIS A 42 1.70 -11.45 25.92
N ARG A 43 2.13 -10.65 24.94
CA ARG A 43 2.34 -9.21 25.03
C ARG A 43 1.68 -8.57 23.83
N ASN A 44 0.91 -7.52 24.08
CA ASN A 44 0.29 -6.78 22.98
C ASN A 44 1.37 -5.98 22.24
N VAL A 45 1.61 -6.32 20.97
CA VAL A 45 2.74 -5.79 20.19
C VAL A 45 2.68 -4.28 19.93
N PHE A 46 1.50 -3.66 20.08
CA PHE A 46 1.30 -2.23 19.89
C PHE A 46 1.34 -1.40 21.17
N THR A 47 1.29 -2.05 22.35
CA THR A 47 1.07 -1.33 23.62
C THR A 47 1.99 -1.76 24.76
N ASP A 48 2.54 -2.98 24.74
CA ASP A 48 3.51 -3.42 25.73
C ASP A 48 4.84 -2.67 25.51
N PRO A 49 5.33 -1.88 26.49
CA PRO A 49 6.50 -1.02 26.27
C PRO A 49 7.77 -1.79 25.89
N GLU A 50 7.97 -2.99 26.45
CA GLU A 50 9.14 -3.81 26.12
C GLU A 50 9.01 -4.43 24.72
N ALA A 51 7.80 -4.80 24.28
CA ALA A 51 7.56 -5.27 22.92
C ALA A 51 7.78 -4.16 21.88
N ILE A 52 7.35 -2.92 22.15
CA ILE A 52 7.60 -1.77 21.28
C ILE A 52 9.10 -1.48 21.21
N GLU A 53 9.80 -1.43 22.36
CA GLU A 53 11.24 -1.18 22.36
C GLU A 53 12.01 -2.31 21.65
N ALA A 54 11.61 -3.57 21.79
CA ALA A 54 12.24 -4.67 21.06
C ALA A 54 12.11 -4.50 19.53
N GLN A 55 10.95 -4.05 19.03
CA GLN A 55 10.75 -3.73 17.62
C GLN A 55 11.59 -2.51 17.19
N ALA A 56 11.68 -1.47 18.02
CA ALA A 56 12.52 -0.31 17.78
C ALA A 56 14.02 -0.69 17.68
N VAL A 57 14.50 -1.56 18.58
CA VAL A 57 15.86 -2.11 18.55
C VAL A 57 16.10 -2.89 17.26
N LEU A 58 15.13 -3.71 16.82
CA LEU A 58 15.24 -4.42 15.54
C LEU A 58 15.38 -3.44 14.37
N LEU A 59 14.56 -2.39 14.30
CA LEU A 59 14.62 -1.38 13.22
C LEU A 59 15.95 -0.61 13.21
N ARG A 60 16.46 -0.20 14.39
CA ARG A 60 17.80 0.40 14.51
C ARG A 60 18.89 -0.55 14.01
N THR A 61 18.78 -1.82 14.39
CA THR A 61 19.75 -2.87 14.01
C THR A 61 19.74 -3.12 12.51
N LEU A 62 18.55 -3.20 11.90
CA LEU A 62 18.37 -3.35 10.45
C LEU A 62 18.95 -2.15 9.71
N GLY A 63 18.59 -0.93 10.11
CA GLY A 63 19.10 0.30 9.51
C GLY A 63 20.62 0.38 9.59
N GLY A 64 21.21 0.14 10.76
CA GLY A 64 22.66 0.19 10.94
C GLY A 64 23.39 -0.89 10.16
N ALA A 65 22.82 -2.09 10.05
CA ALA A 65 23.41 -3.18 9.26
C ALA A 65 23.38 -2.90 7.76
N LEU A 66 22.35 -2.18 7.27
CA LEU A 66 22.14 -1.89 5.85
C LEU A 66 22.75 -0.55 5.40
N ALA A 67 23.00 0.37 6.33
CA ALA A 67 23.51 1.72 6.07
C ALA A 67 24.76 1.73 5.16
N GLY A 68 24.79 2.72 4.27
CA GLY A 68 25.90 2.92 3.31
C GLY A 68 25.82 2.07 2.04
N ARG A 69 24.85 1.15 1.92
CA ARG A 69 24.59 0.44 0.65
C ARG A 69 23.98 1.38 -0.38
N PRO A 70 24.54 1.45 -1.60
CA PRO A 70 24.12 2.44 -2.60
C PRO A 70 22.73 2.17 -3.16
N ASN A 71 22.25 0.93 -3.13
CA ASN A 71 20.93 0.53 -3.63
C ASN A 71 19.87 0.46 -2.51
N LEU A 72 20.20 0.79 -1.26
CA LEU A 72 19.20 0.86 -0.20
C LEU A 72 18.42 2.16 -0.31
N ILE A 73 17.15 2.07 -0.67
CA ILE A 73 16.27 3.25 -0.79
C ILE A 73 15.46 3.54 0.48
N GLY A 74 15.35 2.58 1.41
CA GLY A 74 14.65 2.83 2.67
C GLY A 74 14.34 1.60 3.52
N LEU A 75 13.63 1.86 4.63
CA LEU A 75 13.02 0.86 5.50
C LEU A 75 11.51 1.10 5.61
N GLN A 76 10.76 0.01 5.64
CA GLN A 76 9.38 -0.01 6.10
C GLN A 76 9.30 -0.64 7.49
N LEU A 77 8.43 -0.13 8.34
CA LEU A 77 8.25 -0.69 9.69
C LEU A 77 7.94 -2.19 9.66
N GLY A 78 7.10 -2.62 8.72
CA GLY A 78 6.63 -3.98 8.56
C GLY A 78 5.45 -4.02 7.59
N ASN A 79 5.16 -5.22 7.08
CA ASN A 79 4.06 -5.42 6.15
C ASN A 79 2.72 -5.46 6.89
N GLU A 80 1.80 -4.60 6.49
CA GLU A 80 0.39 -4.60 6.91
C GLU A 80 0.19 -4.91 8.41
N LEU A 81 0.94 -4.23 9.27
CA LEU A 81 0.99 -4.53 10.71
C LEU A 81 -0.39 -4.47 11.36
N ASN A 82 -1.32 -3.72 10.78
CA ASN A 82 -2.70 -3.65 11.23
C ASN A 82 -3.49 -4.97 11.11
N ASN A 83 -3.02 -5.98 10.36
CA ASN A 83 -3.59 -7.33 10.41
C ASN A 83 -3.59 -7.90 11.85
N LEU A 84 -2.60 -7.49 12.66
CA LEU A 84 -2.44 -8.01 14.01
C LEU A 84 -3.40 -7.39 15.04
N VAL A 85 -4.21 -6.39 14.66
CA VAL A 85 -5.14 -5.68 15.57
C VAL A 85 -6.19 -6.61 16.18
N GLU A 86 -6.68 -7.60 15.43
CA GLU A 86 -7.68 -8.56 15.94
C GLU A 86 -7.16 -9.31 17.17
N HIS A 87 -5.87 -9.68 17.15
CA HIS A 87 -5.21 -10.37 18.26
C HIS A 87 -4.53 -9.43 19.26
N ASN A 88 -4.38 -8.14 18.90
CA ASN A 88 -3.75 -7.11 19.71
C ASN A 88 -4.60 -5.83 19.70
N PRO A 89 -5.75 -5.81 20.40
CA PRO A 89 -6.62 -4.65 20.42
C PRO A 89 -5.87 -3.40 20.87
N VAL A 90 -6.08 -2.29 20.15
CA VAL A 90 -5.32 -1.06 20.32
C VAL A 90 -6.20 0.14 19.98
N THR A 91 -5.98 1.28 20.64
CA THR A 91 -6.67 2.55 20.34
C THR A 91 -5.90 3.38 19.31
N VAL A 92 -6.58 4.35 18.67
CA VAL A 92 -5.94 5.28 17.71
C VAL A 92 -4.71 5.97 18.32
N THR A 93 -4.81 6.48 19.55
CA THR A 93 -3.68 7.16 20.23
C THR A 93 -2.51 6.22 20.49
N GLN A 94 -2.77 4.95 20.77
CA GLN A 94 -1.72 3.94 20.95
C GLN A 94 -1.08 3.57 19.61
N VAL A 95 -1.84 3.48 18.52
CA VAL A 95 -1.29 3.30 17.17
C VAL A 95 -0.40 4.48 16.80
N ASP A 96 -0.82 5.71 17.06
CA ASP A 96 0.02 6.89 16.82
C ASP A 96 1.34 6.83 17.58
N HIS A 97 1.29 6.49 18.87
CA HIS A 97 2.49 6.33 19.68
C HIS A 97 3.41 5.21 19.15
N TYR A 98 2.84 4.07 18.78
CA TYR A 98 3.55 2.93 18.20
C TYR A 98 4.26 3.32 16.91
N LEU A 99 3.54 3.90 15.95
CA LEU A 99 4.09 4.32 14.66
C LEU A 99 5.17 5.39 14.85
N ASP A 100 4.93 6.42 15.67
CA ASP A 100 5.92 7.48 15.88
C ASP A 100 7.21 6.94 16.49
N THR A 101 7.09 5.99 17.41
CA THR A 101 8.25 5.33 18.05
C THR A 101 9.07 4.53 17.05
N LEU A 102 8.41 3.69 16.25
CA LEU A 102 9.09 2.84 15.30
C LEU A 102 9.65 3.62 14.09
N LEU A 103 8.94 4.63 13.59
CA LEU A 103 9.44 5.52 12.53
C LEU A 103 10.69 6.28 13.00
N ALA A 104 10.71 6.77 14.24
CA ALA A 104 11.89 7.40 14.82
C ALA A 104 13.08 6.42 14.90
N ALA A 105 12.82 5.18 15.35
CA ALA A 105 13.85 4.15 15.46
C ALA A 105 14.42 3.71 14.10
N ALA A 106 13.57 3.55 13.07
CA ALA A 106 14.01 3.25 11.71
C ALA A 106 14.85 4.39 11.12
N ARG A 107 14.44 5.65 11.34
CA ARG A 107 15.22 6.82 10.93
C ARG A 107 16.59 6.88 11.61
N GLU A 108 16.61 6.66 12.92
CA GLU A 108 17.84 6.61 13.71
C GLU A 108 18.80 5.54 13.18
N GLY A 109 18.27 4.33 12.91
CA GLY A 109 19.04 3.22 12.36
C GLY A 109 19.67 3.51 11.00
N LEU A 110 18.91 4.13 10.08
CA LEU A 110 19.42 4.48 8.75
C LEU A 110 20.51 5.57 8.76
N GLY A 111 20.51 6.45 9.77
CA GLY A 111 21.47 7.55 9.87
C GLY A 111 21.37 8.55 8.71
N ALA A 112 22.46 9.29 8.44
CA ALA A 112 22.55 10.27 7.34
C ALA A 112 23.46 9.73 6.20
N PRO A 113 23.14 9.93 4.91
CA PRO A 113 22.03 10.76 4.38
C PRO A 113 20.64 10.13 4.55
N GLY A 114 20.56 8.87 4.98
CA GLY A 114 19.30 8.17 5.22
C GLY A 114 18.58 7.73 3.94
N GLY A 115 17.49 7.00 4.11
CA GLY A 115 16.56 6.62 3.03
C GLY A 115 15.12 6.88 3.46
N LEU A 116 14.17 6.41 2.65
CA LEU A 116 12.75 6.44 3.00
C LEU A 116 12.49 5.67 4.30
N VAL A 117 11.63 6.21 5.16
CA VAL A 117 11.06 5.51 6.30
C VAL A 117 9.55 5.51 6.13
N THR A 118 8.98 4.33 5.95
CA THR A 118 7.56 4.12 5.64
C THR A 118 6.92 3.15 6.61
N HIS A 119 5.59 3.11 6.62
CA HIS A 119 4.80 2.07 7.28
C HIS A 119 3.69 1.68 6.30
N SER A 120 3.18 0.46 6.41
CA SER A 120 2.05 0.02 5.60
C SER A 120 0.93 -0.52 6.47
N ALA A 121 -0.28 -0.38 5.94
CA ALA A 121 -1.49 -0.95 6.50
C ALA A 121 -2.34 -1.48 5.35
N TYR A 122 -2.94 -2.66 5.52
CA TYR A 122 -3.96 -3.12 4.58
C TYR A 122 -5.19 -2.22 4.67
N ASP A 123 -6.09 -2.38 3.72
CA ASP A 123 -7.14 -1.39 3.43
C ASP A 123 -8.24 -1.17 4.47
N ALA A 124 -8.27 -1.94 5.57
CA ALA A 124 -9.10 -1.57 6.73
C ALA A 124 -8.73 -0.18 7.29
N ALA A 125 -7.51 0.30 7.08
CA ALA A 125 -7.16 1.67 7.40
C ALA A 125 -8.03 2.70 6.65
N TRP A 126 -8.45 2.39 5.43
CA TRP A 126 -9.24 3.27 4.56
C TRP A 126 -10.74 2.99 4.64
N TYR A 127 -11.15 1.72 4.79
CA TYR A 127 -12.55 1.30 4.66
C TYR A 127 -13.15 0.69 5.93
N GLY A 128 -12.32 0.31 6.91
CA GLY A 128 -12.78 -0.32 8.14
C GLY A 128 -13.35 0.70 9.12
N ASP A 129 -14.65 0.66 9.40
CA ASP A 129 -15.28 1.53 10.39
C ASP A 129 -14.59 1.36 11.76
N ASP A 130 -14.22 2.49 12.38
CA ASP A 130 -13.58 2.55 13.71
C ASP A 130 -12.25 1.78 13.88
N HIS A 131 -11.70 1.22 12.80
CA HIS A 131 -10.37 0.60 12.77
C HIS A 131 -9.27 1.56 13.32
N PRO A 132 -8.40 1.14 14.26
CA PRO A 132 -7.52 2.05 14.99
C PRO A 132 -6.33 2.58 14.17
N PHE A 133 -5.92 1.86 13.12
CA PHE A 133 -5.09 2.46 12.07
C PHE A 133 -5.98 3.33 11.20
N THR A 134 -5.67 4.62 11.13
CA THR A 134 -6.51 5.64 10.48
C THR A 134 -5.95 6.03 9.10
N PRO A 135 -6.81 6.57 8.21
CA PRO A 135 -6.35 7.20 6.98
C PRO A 135 -5.34 8.31 7.24
N GLU A 136 -5.51 9.09 8.30
CA GLU A 136 -4.61 10.17 8.70
C GLU A 136 -3.22 9.65 9.08
N ALA A 137 -3.13 8.58 9.87
CA ALA A 137 -1.83 7.99 10.21
C ALA A 137 -1.09 7.52 8.94
N SER A 138 -1.81 6.86 8.03
CA SER A 138 -1.29 6.38 6.73
C SER A 138 -0.89 7.53 5.79
N ALA A 139 -1.66 8.61 5.78
CA ALA A 139 -1.47 9.74 4.89
C ALA A 139 -0.49 10.82 5.41
N ARG A 140 -0.04 10.74 6.67
CA ARG A 140 0.73 11.81 7.32
C ARG A 140 2.03 11.34 8.00
N LYS A 141 2.15 10.07 8.36
CA LYS A 141 3.35 9.53 9.03
C LYS A 141 4.26 8.80 8.04
N GLY A 142 5.57 8.90 8.23
CA GLY A 142 6.58 8.41 7.28
C GLY A 142 6.74 9.31 6.05
N ASP A 143 7.60 8.94 5.12
CA ASP A 143 7.99 9.81 3.98
C ASP A 143 7.02 9.75 2.79
N VAL A 144 6.43 8.58 2.56
CA VAL A 144 5.54 8.29 1.43
C VAL A 144 4.32 7.55 1.98
N THR A 145 3.13 7.83 1.46
CA THR A 145 1.95 7.03 1.80
C THR A 145 1.93 5.77 0.98
N THR A 146 1.84 4.62 1.63
CA THR A 146 1.72 3.32 0.98
C THR A 146 0.23 2.93 0.90
N VAL A 147 -0.15 2.29 -0.19
CA VAL A 147 -1.49 1.71 -0.38
C VAL A 147 -1.36 0.31 -0.99
N HIS A 148 -2.17 -0.62 -0.51
CA HIS A 148 -2.19 -2.02 -0.94
C HIS A 148 -3.56 -2.36 -1.57
N PRO A 149 -3.91 -1.80 -2.74
CA PRO A 149 -5.20 -2.05 -3.40
C PRO A 149 -5.31 -3.50 -3.90
N TRP A 150 -5.92 -4.33 -3.06
CA TRP A 150 -6.24 -5.71 -3.37
C TRP A 150 -7.66 -5.87 -3.89
N VAL A 151 -7.81 -6.51 -5.05
CA VAL A 151 -9.11 -6.66 -5.71
C VAL A 151 -10.05 -7.64 -5.01
N PHE A 152 -9.57 -8.43 -4.05
CA PHE A 152 -10.42 -9.24 -3.17
C PHE A 152 -10.97 -8.44 -1.98
N SER A 153 -10.38 -7.28 -1.66
CA SER A 153 -10.83 -6.44 -0.56
C SER A 153 -12.18 -5.79 -0.85
N GLY A 154 -13.01 -5.68 0.20
CA GLY A 154 -14.40 -5.26 0.06
C GLY A 154 -15.19 -6.10 -0.95
N ASP A 155 -14.71 -7.30 -1.28
CA ASP A 155 -15.29 -8.19 -2.29
C ASP A 155 -15.30 -7.62 -3.71
N CYS A 156 -14.40 -6.68 -4.04
CA CYS A 156 -14.45 -5.89 -5.28
C CYS A 156 -14.54 -6.74 -6.56
N ALA A 157 -13.58 -7.64 -6.80
CA ALA A 157 -13.53 -8.44 -8.02
C ALA A 157 -14.72 -9.39 -8.17
N ARG A 158 -15.16 -10.02 -7.07
CA ARG A 158 -16.33 -10.92 -7.11
C ARG A 158 -17.62 -10.12 -7.34
N ARG A 159 -17.73 -8.93 -6.74
CA ARG A 159 -18.90 -8.05 -6.83
C ARG A 159 -19.09 -7.47 -8.25
N TYR A 160 -18.02 -6.98 -8.86
CA TYR A 160 -18.11 -6.23 -10.12
C TYR A 160 -17.64 -7.02 -11.35
N GLY A 161 -16.84 -8.06 -11.14
CA GLY A 161 -16.21 -8.86 -12.19
C GLY A 161 -14.79 -8.39 -12.53
N PRO A 162 -13.91 -9.32 -12.97
CA PRO A 162 -12.46 -9.09 -13.15
C PRO A 162 -12.12 -8.00 -14.17
N ARG A 163 -12.98 -7.78 -15.15
CA ARG A 163 -12.80 -6.79 -16.23
C ARG A 163 -13.59 -5.50 -16.02
N SER A 164 -14.13 -5.31 -14.82
CA SER A 164 -14.93 -4.12 -14.50
C SER A 164 -14.05 -2.89 -14.30
N PRO A 165 -14.57 -1.68 -14.57
CA PRO A 165 -13.89 -0.43 -14.24
C PRO A 165 -13.52 -0.34 -12.74
N GLN A 166 -14.37 -0.84 -11.84
CA GLN A 166 -14.09 -0.84 -10.40
C GLN A 166 -12.82 -1.60 -10.04
N VAL A 167 -12.59 -2.73 -10.70
CA VAL A 167 -11.39 -3.55 -10.51
C VAL A 167 -10.17 -2.88 -11.16
N GLN A 168 -10.28 -2.41 -12.40
CA GLN A 168 -9.18 -1.79 -13.15
C GLN A 168 -8.72 -0.45 -12.56
N HIS A 169 -9.62 0.31 -11.92
CA HIS A 169 -9.35 1.61 -11.30
C HIS A 169 -9.13 1.53 -9.78
N LEU A 170 -9.10 0.35 -9.15
CA LEU A 170 -8.99 0.25 -7.69
C LEU A 170 -7.70 0.90 -7.15
N ALA A 171 -6.56 0.69 -7.81
CA ALA A 171 -5.30 1.33 -7.43
C ALA A 171 -5.30 2.85 -7.68
N GLU A 172 -5.94 3.30 -8.77
CA GLU A 172 -6.15 4.74 -9.05
C GLU A 172 -7.00 5.37 -7.93
N TYR A 173 -8.08 4.70 -7.54
CA TYR A 173 -8.97 5.14 -6.48
C TYR A 173 -8.27 5.21 -5.12
N GLY A 174 -7.60 4.12 -4.69
CA GLY A 174 -6.87 4.08 -3.42
C GLY A 174 -5.79 5.17 -3.34
N THR A 175 -5.14 5.47 -4.46
CA THR A 175 -4.18 6.57 -4.58
C THR A 175 -4.83 7.93 -4.35
N GLU A 176 -5.94 8.23 -5.01
CA GLU A 176 -6.62 9.53 -4.85
C GLU A 176 -7.25 9.67 -3.46
N LEU A 177 -7.77 8.59 -2.89
CA LEU A 177 -8.28 8.54 -1.53
C LEU A 177 -7.16 8.87 -0.52
N ALA A 178 -6.00 8.24 -0.65
CA ALA A 178 -4.84 8.49 0.22
C ALA A 178 -4.42 9.97 0.21
N LYS A 179 -4.41 10.63 -0.95
CA LYS A 179 -4.08 12.05 -1.08
C LYS A 179 -5.05 12.98 -0.34
N ALA A 180 -6.32 12.61 -0.20
CA ALA A 180 -7.30 13.44 0.48
C ALA A 180 -6.97 13.63 1.96
N TYR A 181 -6.39 12.60 2.59
CA TYR A 181 -6.02 12.60 4.01
C TYR A 181 -4.65 13.23 4.30
N ALA A 182 -3.82 13.44 3.27
CA ALA A 182 -2.51 14.06 3.40
C ALA A 182 -2.60 15.54 3.77
N VAL A 183 -1.72 16.02 4.64
CA VAL A 183 -1.60 17.47 4.94
C VAL A 183 -0.83 18.17 3.82
N ASP A 184 0.29 17.58 3.41
CA ASP A 184 1.08 18.07 2.27
C ASP A 184 0.39 17.65 0.95
N PRO A 185 -0.08 18.61 0.13
CA PRO A 185 -0.76 18.32 -1.14
C PRO A 185 0.16 17.68 -2.19
N VAL A 186 1.49 17.76 -2.02
CA VAL A 186 2.47 17.12 -2.90
C VAL A 186 3.08 15.85 -2.33
N ARG A 187 2.57 15.36 -1.18
CA ARG A 187 3.02 14.10 -0.58
C ARG A 187 2.92 12.95 -1.61
N PRO A 188 4.00 12.18 -1.83
CA PRO A 188 3.96 11.05 -2.74
C PRO A 188 3.10 9.90 -2.20
N VAL A 189 2.49 9.15 -3.12
CA VAL A 189 1.79 7.89 -2.83
C VAL A 189 2.45 6.76 -3.59
N TRP A 190 2.70 5.64 -2.92
CA TRP A 190 3.25 4.41 -3.48
C TRP A 190 2.17 3.33 -3.43
N VAL A 191 1.80 2.79 -4.59
CA VAL A 191 1.08 1.52 -4.67
C VAL A 191 2.09 0.42 -4.36
N GLN A 192 2.28 0.15 -3.08
CA GLN A 192 3.34 -0.73 -2.59
C GLN A 192 3.00 -2.20 -2.79
N GLU A 193 1.71 -2.53 -2.88
CA GLU A 193 1.26 -3.84 -3.28
C GLU A 193 0.02 -3.77 -4.17
N THR A 194 0.05 -4.51 -5.26
CA THR A 194 -1.14 -4.88 -6.03
C THR A 194 -0.81 -6.10 -6.87
N GLY A 195 -1.80 -6.92 -7.18
CA GLY A 195 -1.59 -8.18 -7.88
C GLY A 195 -2.86 -8.69 -8.56
N ALA A 196 -2.72 -9.78 -9.32
CA ALA A 196 -3.80 -10.43 -10.05
C ALA A 196 -4.09 -11.84 -9.48
N PRO A 197 -4.71 -11.94 -8.29
CA PRO A 197 -4.96 -13.22 -7.62
C PRO A 197 -6.01 -14.05 -8.34
N GLU A 198 -5.73 -15.32 -8.61
CA GLU A 198 -6.78 -16.28 -8.99
C GLU A 198 -7.59 -16.68 -7.74
N PRO A 199 -8.90 -16.97 -7.84
CA PRO A 199 -9.73 -16.92 -9.04
C PRO A 199 -10.32 -15.51 -9.32
N HIS A 200 -10.00 -14.51 -8.51
CA HIS A 200 -10.58 -13.16 -8.60
C HIS A 200 -10.28 -12.49 -9.95
N ILE A 201 -9.03 -12.60 -10.40
CA ILE A 201 -8.59 -12.25 -11.75
C ILE A 201 -8.13 -13.54 -12.43
N PRO A 202 -8.89 -14.10 -13.38
CA PRO A 202 -8.48 -15.30 -14.12
C PRO A 202 -7.13 -15.10 -14.82
N ALA A 203 -6.31 -16.15 -14.91
CA ALA A 203 -4.99 -16.08 -15.54
C ALA A 203 -4.99 -15.49 -16.97
N ALA A 204 -6.08 -15.69 -17.73
CA ALA A 204 -6.25 -15.13 -19.07
C ALA A 204 -6.50 -13.61 -19.08
N ASP A 205 -7.11 -13.07 -18.03
CA ASP A 205 -7.40 -11.64 -17.87
C ASP A 205 -6.23 -10.89 -17.19
N ALA A 206 -5.36 -11.62 -16.49
CA ALA A 206 -4.27 -11.08 -15.69
C ALA A 206 -3.30 -10.13 -16.46
N PRO A 207 -2.92 -10.40 -17.73
CA PRO A 207 -2.10 -9.48 -18.52
C PRO A 207 -2.76 -8.12 -18.78
N GLU A 208 -4.05 -8.11 -19.12
CA GLU A 208 -4.81 -6.88 -19.38
C GLU A 208 -5.06 -6.12 -18.07
N PHE A 209 -5.42 -6.84 -17.00
CA PHE A 209 -5.56 -6.26 -15.67
C PHE A 209 -4.28 -5.52 -15.23
N ALA A 210 -3.11 -6.16 -15.32
CA ALA A 210 -1.85 -5.54 -14.94
C ALA A 210 -1.54 -4.26 -15.74
N ARG A 211 -1.78 -4.31 -17.05
CA ARG A 211 -1.60 -3.16 -17.93
C ARG A 211 -2.50 -2.00 -17.51
N GLU A 212 -3.81 -2.26 -17.39
CA GLU A 212 -4.78 -1.21 -17.08
C GLU A 212 -4.56 -0.63 -15.68
N THR A 213 -4.29 -1.47 -14.67
CA THR A 213 -3.97 -1.01 -13.31
C THR A 213 -2.78 -0.05 -13.32
N VAL A 214 -1.69 -0.41 -14.01
CA VAL A 214 -0.48 0.42 -14.07
C VAL A 214 -0.73 1.71 -14.85
N LEU A 215 -1.37 1.66 -16.02
CA LEU A 215 -1.68 2.86 -16.80
C LEU A 215 -2.60 3.83 -16.04
N ASN A 216 -3.63 3.31 -15.38
CA ASN A 216 -4.58 4.11 -14.61
C ASN A 216 -3.90 4.83 -13.44
N VAL A 217 -3.05 4.12 -12.69
CA VAL A 217 -2.40 4.69 -11.51
C VAL A 217 -1.21 5.57 -11.86
N SER A 218 -0.47 5.28 -12.94
CA SER A 218 0.56 6.17 -13.48
C SER A 218 -0.02 7.52 -13.90
N GLY A 219 -1.29 7.56 -14.31
CA GLY A 219 -1.99 8.81 -14.61
C GLY A 219 -2.24 9.73 -13.41
N CYS A 220 -1.94 9.33 -12.18
CA CYS A 220 -2.08 10.14 -10.96
C CYS A 220 -0.85 11.02 -10.71
N THR A 221 -1.08 12.29 -10.34
CA THR A 221 0.00 13.17 -9.86
C THR A 221 0.64 12.61 -8.58
N ASN A 222 1.90 12.97 -8.28
CA ASN A 222 2.59 12.55 -7.04
C ASN A 222 2.61 11.02 -6.81
N MET A 223 2.52 10.21 -7.87
CA MET A 223 2.73 8.78 -7.79
C MET A 223 4.23 8.51 -7.64
N TRP A 224 4.63 7.90 -6.53
CA TRP A 224 6.02 7.53 -6.26
C TRP A 224 6.43 6.30 -7.06
N GLY A 225 5.55 5.29 -7.12
CA GLY A 225 5.83 4.04 -7.83
C GLY A 225 4.73 2.99 -7.65
N VAL A 226 4.88 1.89 -8.37
CA VAL A 226 4.05 0.69 -8.26
C VAL A 226 4.98 -0.51 -8.03
N THR A 227 4.70 -1.29 -6.99
CA THR A 227 5.40 -2.53 -6.70
C THR A 227 4.40 -3.68 -6.85
N TRP A 228 4.70 -4.58 -7.78
CA TRP A 228 3.81 -5.69 -8.10
C TRP A 228 4.00 -6.85 -7.12
N TRP A 229 2.90 -7.34 -6.57
CA TRP A 229 2.87 -8.55 -5.75
C TRP A 229 2.47 -9.76 -6.61
N CYS A 230 3.34 -10.75 -6.80
CA CYS A 230 4.72 -10.87 -6.29
C CYS A 230 5.68 -11.36 -7.38
N SER A 231 6.96 -11.54 -7.04
CA SER A 231 7.95 -11.98 -8.01
C SER A 231 7.68 -13.42 -8.49
N HIS A 232 7.50 -14.38 -7.57
CA HIS A 232 7.39 -15.80 -7.90
C HIS A 232 6.19 -16.46 -7.23
N ASP A 233 5.55 -17.39 -7.95
CA ASP A 233 4.50 -18.27 -7.41
C ASP A 233 5.04 -19.06 -6.21
N VAL A 234 4.21 -19.22 -5.18
CA VAL A 234 4.52 -20.11 -4.05
C VAL A 234 4.55 -21.55 -4.55
N ASP A 235 5.56 -22.30 -4.13
CA ASP A 235 5.65 -23.72 -4.49
C ASP A 235 4.54 -24.51 -3.79
N ARG A 236 3.78 -25.31 -4.56
CA ARG A 236 2.65 -26.10 -4.05
C ARG A 236 3.04 -27.23 -3.11
N SER A 237 4.34 -27.47 -2.88
CA SER A 237 4.79 -28.34 -1.79
C SER A 237 4.68 -27.68 -0.40
N LEU A 238 4.56 -26.36 -0.33
CA LEU A 238 4.25 -25.62 0.89
C LEU A 238 2.73 -25.63 1.10
N ALA A 239 2.28 -26.12 2.25
CA ALA A 239 0.86 -26.25 2.57
C ALA A 239 0.29 -24.99 3.24
N ASP A 240 -1.04 -24.98 3.40
CA ASP A 240 -1.83 -24.06 4.23
C ASP A 240 -1.92 -22.60 3.78
N PHE A 241 -1.39 -22.25 2.60
CA PHE A 241 -1.67 -20.96 1.98
C PHE A 241 -3.11 -20.93 1.43
N PRO A 242 -3.81 -19.78 1.48
CA PRO A 242 -4.98 -19.53 0.66
C PRO A 242 -4.67 -19.81 -0.82
N GLU A 243 -5.61 -20.42 -1.55
CA GLU A 243 -5.36 -20.88 -2.92
C GLU A 243 -4.84 -19.77 -3.85
N LEU A 244 -5.27 -18.52 -3.62
CA LEU A 244 -4.85 -17.36 -4.39
C LEU A 244 -3.35 -17.07 -4.31
N GLU A 245 -2.69 -17.40 -3.20
CA GLU A 245 -1.29 -17.06 -2.95
C GLU A 245 -0.33 -17.86 -3.84
N TYR A 246 -0.74 -19.07 -4.26
CA TYR A 246 0.08 -19.94 -5.09
C TYR A 246 0.30 -19.41 -6.51
N THR A 247 -0.51 -18.47 -6.98
CA THR A 247 -0.53 -18.06 -8.39
C THR A 247 -0.31 -16.56 -8.59
N LEU A 248 0.10 -15.82 -7.56
CA LEU A 248 0.32 -14.37 -7.60
C LEU A 248 1.61 -13.94 -8.31
N GLY A 249 2.54 -14.87 -8.55
CA GLY A 249 3.85 -14.55 -9.10
C GLY A 249 3.80 -14.03 -10.53
N LEU A 250 4.74 -13.13 -10.85
CA LEU A 250 5.10 -12.81 -12.23
C LEU A 250 5.78 -14.01 -12.91
N PHE A 251 6.56 -14.76 -12.15
CA PHE A 251 7.20 -16.00 -12.56
C PHE A 251 6.56 -17.18 -11.84
N GLY A 252 6.49 -18.35 -12.50
CA GLY A 252 6.14 -19.59 -11.82
C GLY A 252 7.21 -20.01 -10.81
N SER A 253 6.91 -20.96 -9.92
CA SER A 253 7.85 -21.41 -8.86
C SER A 253 9.18 -21.94 -9.41
N GLY A 254 9.19 -22.44 -10.65
CA GLY A 254 10.40 -22.85 -11.39
C GLY A 254 11.12 -21.71 -12.14
N GLY A 255 10.75 -20.45 -11.94
CA GLY A 255 11.40 -19.27 -12.53
C GLY A 255 11.00 -18.94 -13.98
N ARG A 256 10.01 -19.62 -14.56
CA ARG A 256 9.54 -19.30 -15.92
C ARG A 256 8.58 -18.10 -15.89
N PRO A 257 8.76 -17.09 -16.76
CA PRO A 257 7.84 -15.95 -16.80
C PRO A 257 6.43 -16.40 -17.20
N LYS A 258 5.42 -15.76 -16.60
CA LYS A 258 4.00 -15.89 -16.97
C LYS A 258 3.61 -14.75 -17.93
N PRO A 259 2.50 -14.87 -18.69
CA PRO A 259 2.04 -13.81 -19.59
C PRO A 259 1.87 -12.43 -18.93
N ILE A 260 1.52 -12.40 -17.63
CA ILE A 260 1.43 -11.15 -16.87
C ILE A 260 2.79 -10.44 -16.72
N ALA A 261 3.90 -11.18 -16.57
CA ALA A 261 5.23 -10.60 -16.49
C ALA A 261 5.63 -9.90 -17.81
N GLU A 262 5.31 -10.52 -18.95
CA GLU A 262 5.56 -9.95 -20.26
C GLU A 262 4.74 -8.67 -20.48
N SER A 263 3.46 -8.70 -20.09
CA SER A 263 2.57 -7.52 -20.17
C SER A 263 3.04 -6.37 -19.29
N LEU A 264 3.42 -6.67 -18.04
CA LEU A 264 3.93 -5.67 -17.11
C LEU A 264 5.24 -5.06 -17.61
N ALA A 265 6.18 -5.89 -18.10
CA ALA A 265 7.44 -5.42 -18.67
C ALA A 265 7.23 -4.53 -19.92
N ALA A 266 6.31 -4.91 -20.82
CA ALA A 266 5.95 -4.10 -21.98
C ALA A 266 5.34 -2.76 -21.57
N THR A 267 4.44 -2.76 -20.58
CA THR A 267 3.79 -1.55 -20.06
C THR A 267 4.80 -0.61 -19.39
N ILE A 268 5.74 -1.14 -18.59
CA ILE A 268 6.83 -0.35 -18.01
C ILE A 268 7.72 0.26 -19.11
N THR A 269 8.00 -0.50 -20.17
CA THR A 269 8.80 -0.02 -21.31
C THR A 269 8.11 1.14 -22.03
N GLU A 270 6.80 1.01 -22.28
CA GLU A 270 5.98 2.06 -22.90
C GLU A 270 5.98 3.33 -22.04
N LEU A 271 5.74 3.21 -20.73
CA LEU A 271 5.71 4.34 -19.81
C LEU A 271 7.07 5.05 -19.66
N ARG A 272 8.17 4.34 -19.92
CA ARG A 272 9.53 4.91 -19.89
C ARG A 272 9.99 5.46 -21.24
N ALA A 273 9.28 5.18 -22.34
CA ALA A 273 9.71 5.57 -23.68
C ALA A 273 9.59 7.09 -23.92
N GLU A 274 8.60 7.75 -23.30
CA GLU A 274 8.42 9.20 -23.34
C GLU A 274 8.22 9.77 -21.93
N PRO A 275 8.53 11.05 -21.69
CA PRO A 275 8.23 11.71 -20.42
C PRO A 275 6.74 11.63 -20.09
N TRP A 276 6.38 10.69 -19.22
CA TRP A 276 5.02 10.55 -18.75
C TRP A 276 4.64 11.76 -17.90
N THR A 277 3.64 12.53 -18.35
CA THR A 277 3.12 13.69 -17.62
C THR A 277 1.78 13.30 -17.01
N PRO A 278 1.69 13.07 -15.70
CA PRO A 278 0.42 12.80 -15.04
C PRO A 278 -0.56 13.94 -15.32
N GLN A 279 -1.81 13.61 -15.65
CA GLN A 279 -2.79 14.66 -15.92
C GLN A 279 -3.33 15.20 -14.59
N GLN A 280 -3.43 16.51 -14.52
CA GLN A 280 -4.03 17.20 -13.38
C GLN A 280 -5.53 16.87 -13.29
N ARG A 281 -6.03 16.72 -12.05
CA ARG A 281 -7.45 16.51 -11.76
C ARG A 281 -8.07 17.82 -11.34
N GLU A 282 -8.87 18.42 -12.22
CA GLU A 282 -9.51 19.72 -11.96
C GLU A 282 -10.87 19.58 -11.25
N THR A 283 -11.48 18.40 -11.29
CA THR A 283 -12.72 18.09 -10.58
C THR A 283 -12.40 17.19 -9.39
N ALA A 284 -13.04 17.40 -8.24
CA ALA A 284 -12.94 16.51 -7.09
C ALA A 284 -14.31 16.11 -6.54
N LEU A 285 -14.42 14.86 -6.09
CA LEU A 285 -15.58 14.37 -5.35
C LEU A 285 -15.34 14.55 -3.85
N VAL A 286 -16.24 15.27 -3.19
CA VAL A 286 -16.15 15.56 -1.75
C VAL A 286 -16.51 14.31 -0.95
N LEU A 287 -15.56 13.83 -0.16
CA LEU A 287 -15.72 12.74 0.80
C LEU A 287 -16.13 13.32 2.16
N ASP A 288 -17.37 13.07 2.55
CA ASP A 288 -17.84 13.29 3.92
C ASP A 288 -17.86 11.96 4.65
N CYS A 289 -16.86 11.75 5.50
CA CYS A 289 -16.63 10.46 6.15
C CYS A 289 -16.11 10.66 7.58
N ALA A 290 -16.89 10.21 8.55
CA ALA A 290 -16.45 10.03 9.93
C ALA A 290 -15.75 8.66 10.11
N PRO A 291 -14.96 8.47 11.19
CA PRO A 291 -14.30 7.19 11.48
C PRO A 291 -15.21 5.96 11.43
N SER A 292 -16.46 6.11 11.86
CA SER A 292 -17.51 5.06 11.91
C SER A 292 -18.26 4.86 10.59
N THR A 293 -17.86 5.55 9.52
CA THR A 293 -18.52 5.51 8.19
C THR A 293 -17.53 5.35 7.03
N ARG A 294 -16.29 4.91 7.33
CA ARG A 294 -15.25 4.61 6.35
C ARG A 294 -15.67 3.54 5.35
N SER A 295 -16.58 2.65 5.73
CA SER A 295 -17.14 1.63 4.85
C SER A 295 -17.82 2.20 3.61
N THR A 296 -18.27 3.47 3.64
CA THR A 296 -18.79 4.18 2.45
C THR A 296 -17.74 4.36 1.35
N SER A 297 -16.45 4.39 1.72
CA SER A 297 -15.31 4.54 0.81
C SER A 297 -14.79 3.21 0.27
N GLY A 298 -15.22 2.07 0.80
CA GLY A 298 -14.84 0.75 0.30
C GLY A 298 -15.66 0.31 -0.90
N PRO A 299 -15.22 -0.72 -1.64
CA PRO A 299 -16.02 -1.38 -2.66
C PRO A 299 -17.45 -1.70 -2.17
N GLY A 300 -18.45 -1.25 -2.92
CA GLY A 300 -19.88 -1.36 -2.59
C GLY A 300 -20.44 -0.21 -1.73
N GLY A 301 -19.58 0.65 -1.18
CA GLY A 301 -19.97 1.85 -0.45
C GLY A 301 -20.42 2.97 -1.39
N THR A 302 -21.29 3.85 -0.89
CA THR A 302 -21.93 4.91 -1.69
C THR A 302 -20.92 5.89 -2.31
N TYR A 303 -19.86 6.24 -1.58
CA TYR A 303 -18.82 7.12 -2.09
C TYR A 303 -18.00 6.43 -3.19
N PHE A 304 -17.59 5.18 -2.96
CA PHE A 304 -16.87 4.38 -3.94
C PHE A 304 -17.64 4.24 -5.26
N GLU A 305 -18.92 3.87 -5.19
CA GLU A 305 -19.77 3.73 -6.38
C GLU A 305 -19.89 5.05 -7.15
N THR A 306 -20.06 6.17 -6.44
CA THR A 306 -20.14 7.51 -7.07
C THR A 306 -18.83 7.87 -7.77
N TRP A 307 -17.68 7.63 -7.12
CA TRP A 307 -16.37 7.88 -7.73
C TRP A 307 -16.15 7.03 -8.99
N MET A 308 -16.54 5.75 -8.93
CA MET A 308 -16.41 4.82 -10.06
C MET A 308 -17.36 5.17 -11.20
N ASP A 309 -18.58 5.62 -10.92
CA ASP A 309 -19.52 6.07 -11.95
C ASP A 309 -19.04 7.32 -12.68
N LEU A 310 -18.40 8.25 -11.96
CA LEU A 310 -17.71 9.39 -12.58
C LEU A 310 -16.57 8.93 -13.51
N ARG A 311 -15.76 7.93 -13.09
CA ARG A 311 -14.73 7.35 -13.98
C ARG A 311 -15.33 6.72 -15.23
N LYS A 312 -16.42 5.95 -15.12
CA LYS A 312 -17.12 5.35 -16.27
C LYS A 312 -17.67 6.40 -17.24
N GLN A 313 -18.03 7.58 -16.74
CA GLN A 313 -18.47 8.72 -17.56
C GLN A 313 -17.30 9.50 -18.18
N GLY A 314 -16.06 9.08 -17.94
CA GLY A 314 -14.84 9.71 -18.47
C GLY A 314 -14.26 10.82 -17.58
N ALA A 315 -14.93 11.19 -16.49
CA ALA A 315 -14.38 12.15 -15.53
C ALA A 315 -13.20 11.53 -14.76
N ARG A 316 -12.26 12.35 -14.29
CA ARG A 316 -11.09 11.93 -13.49
C ARG A 316 -11.10 12.61 -12.12
N PRO A 317 -12.07 12.33 -11.25
CA PRO A 317 -12.19 13.05 -9.99
C PRO A 317 -10.99 12.79 -9.07
N ALA A 318 -10.48 13.84 -8.43
CA ALA A 318 -9.71 13.72 -7.20
C ALA A 318 -10.65 13.45 -6.01
N VAL A 319 -10.10 13.11 -4.85
CA VAL A 319 -10.84 13.03 -3.59
C VAL A 319 -10.46 14.22 -2.70
N VAL A 320 -11.46 14.91 -2.13
CA VAL A 320 -11.28 16.01 -1.17
C VAL A 320 -12.14 15.74 0.05
N LEU A 321 -11.59 15.86 1.26
CA LEU A 321 -12.38 15.73 2.49
C LEU A 321 -13.35 16.92 2.63
N ALA A 322 -14.55 16.65 3.16
CA ALA A 322 -15.58 17.66 3.39
C ALA A 322 -15.07 18.87 4.20
N GLU A 323 -14.22 18.63 5.20
CA GLU A 323 -13.58 19.67 6.01
C GLU A 323 -12.66 20.61 5.20
N ARG A 324 -12.16 20.19 4.04
CA ARG A 324 -11.31 20.99 3.14
C ARG A 324 -12.04 21.51 1.91
N ALA A 325 -13.33 21.24 1.77
CA ALA A 325 -14.11 21.64 0.61
C ALA A 325 -14.27 23.17 0.46
N SER A 326 -14.03 23.93 1.53
CA SER A 326 -14.03 25.40 1.52
C SER A 326 -12.64 26.03 1.66
N ASP A 327 -11.57 25.22 1.69
CA ASP A 327 -10.20 25.72 1.78
C ASP A 327 -9.67 26.05 0.37
N GLU A 328 -9.85 27.29 -0.06
CA GLU A 328 -9.42 27.76 -1.39
C GLU A 328 -7.92 27.58 -1.64
N THR A 329 -7.09 27.68 -0.59
CA THR A 329 -5.63 27.52 -0.73
C THR A 329 -5.29 26.06 -0.98
N TYR A 330 -5.88 25.14 -0.22
CA TYR A 330 -5.73 23.71 -0.43
C TYR A 330 -6.22 23.28 -1.82
N LEU A 331 -7.42 23.72 -2.23
CA LEU A 331 -7.98 23.39 -3.53
C LEU A 331 -7.10 23.91 -4.69
N ALA A 332 -6.65 25.17 -4.61
CA ALA A 332 -5.76 25.75 -5.60
C ALA A 332 -4.41 25.02 -5.67
N SER A 333 -3.83 24.62 -4.53
CA SER A 333 -2.57 23.88 -4.48
C SER A 333 -2.65 22.51 -5.16
N ARG A 334 -3.84 21.90 -5.21
CA ARG A 334 -4.12 20.65 -5.92
C ARG A 334 -4.66 20.86 -7.34
N GLY A 335 -4.90 22.11 -7.75
CA GLY A 335 -5.47 22.47 -9.04
C GLY A 335 -6.95 22.17 -9.22
N ILE A 336 -7.69 22.04 -8.11
CA ILE A 336 -9.10 21.69 -8.12
C ILE A 336 -9.92 22.95 -8.38
N LYS A 337 -10.78 22.90 -9.39
CA LYS A 337 -11.65 23.99 -9.87
C LYS A 337 -13.13 23.69 -9.65
N GLU A 338 -13.51 22.42 -9.59
CA GLU A 338 -14.89 21.99 -9.45
C GLU A 338 -15.01 20.94 -8.33
N LEU A 339 -16.05 21.09 -7.50
CA LEU A 339 -16.40 20.13 -6.46
C LEU A 339 -17.74 19.48 -6.76
N LEU A 340 -17.75 18.15 -6.74
CA LEU A 340 -18.94 17.31 -6.80
C LEU A 340 -19.22 16.75 -5.40
N ARG A 341 -20.49 16.47 -5.11
CA ARG A 341 -20.90 15.80 -3.87
C ARG A 341 -21.63 14.52 -4.21
N THR A 342 -21.55 13.53 -3.32
CA THR A 342 -22.44 12.37 -3.39
C THR A 342 -23.89 12.84 -3.26
N PRO A 343 -24.84 12.22 -3.99
CA PRO A 343 -26.26 12.55 -3.89
C PRO A 343 -26.86 12.47 -2.48
#